data_AF-I4A5A1-F1
#
_entry.id   AF-I4A5A1-F1
#
_cell.length_a   1.000
_cell.length_b   1.000
_cell.length_c   1.000
_cell.angle_alpha   90.00
_cell.angle_beta   90.00
_cell.angle_gamma   90.00
#
_symmetry.space_group_name_H-M   'P 1'
#
loop_
_entity.id
_entity.type
_entity.pdbx_description
1 polymer ?
#
loop_
_entity_poly.entity_id
_entity_poly.type
_entity_poly.pdbx_seq_one_letter_code
_entity_poly.pdbx_strand_id
1 'polypeptide(L)' 'MVNINSLMKYGDVLKQYPQLKPLFRRLGIPVSGCGIYYLLDMTLEHLAQRYNLATETLLKALKRGY' A
#
# COMPACT_ATOMS: atom_id res chain seq x y z
N MET A 1 1.04 -12.75 -12.73
CA MET A 1 -0.15 -11.98 -12.32
C MET A 1 -0.01 -11.66 -10.84
N VAL A 2 0.01 -10.39 -10.44
CA VAL A 2 0.20 -10.01 -9.04
C VAL A 2 -1.07 -10.24 -8.23
N ASN A 3 -0.99 -11.08 -7.20
CA ASN A 3 -2.12 -11.36 -6.31
C ASN A 3 -2.15 -10.36 -5.15
N ILE A 4 -2.47 -9.09 -5.45
CA ILE A 4 -2.74 -8.06 -4.44
C ILE A 4 -4.25 -7.86 -4.29
N ASN A 5 -4.74 -7.91 -3.05
CA ASN A 5 -6.14 -7.67 -2.69
C ASN A 5 -6.26 -6.68 -1.52
N SER A 6 -7.47 -6.13 -1.29
CA SER A 6 -7.72 -5.07 -0.31
C SER A 6 -7.46 -5.48 1.15
N LEU A 7 -7.54 -6.78 1.45
CA LEU A 7 -7.38 -7.34 2.79
C LEU A 7 -5.92 -7.57 3.18
N MET A 8 -4.99 -7.48 2.21
CA MET A 8 -3.56 -7.59 2.50
C MET A 8 -3.09 -6.44 3.38
N LYS A 9 -2.23 -6.74 4.35
CA LYS A 9 -1.58 -5.73 5.17
C LYS A 9 -0.56 -4.96 4.35
N TYR A 10 -0.50 -3.64 4.56
CA TYR A 10 0.46 -2.76 3.91
C TYR A 10 1.91 -3.24 4.11
N GLY A 11 2.25 -3.67 5.32
CA GLY A 11 3.58 -4.17 5.63
C GLY A 11 3.95 -5.43 4.86
N ASP A 12 3.00 -6.35 4.67
CA ASP A 12 3.23 -7.57 3.89
C ASP A 12 3.40 -7.24 2.40
N VAL A 13 2.61 -6.29 1.88
CA VAL A 13 2.75 -5.79 0.50
C VAL A 13 4.11 -5.14 0.29
N LEU A 14 4.60 -4.33 1.22
CA LEU A 14 5.93 -3.72 1.13
C LEU A 14 7.09 -4.72 1.19
N LYS A 15 6.92 -5.82 1.94
CA LYS A 15 7.91 -6.90 2.05
C LYS A 15 7.93 -7.76 0.79
N GLN A 16 6.75 -8.14 0.30
CA GLN A 16 6.60 -9.00 -0.88
C GLN A 16 6.90 -8.26 -2.18
N TYR A 17 6.60 -6.96 -2.22
CA TYR A 17 6.71 -6.13 -3.42
C TYR A 17 7.48 -4.82 -3.15
N PRO A 18 8.79 -4.89 -2.83
CA PRO A 18 9.59 -3.72 -2.51
C PRO A 18 9.66 -2.69 -3.65
N GLN A 19 9.46 -3.10 -4.90
CA GLN A 19 9.36 -2.22 -6.07
C GLN A 19 8.16 -1.27 -6.04
N LEU A 20 7.14 -1.52 -5.20
CA LEU A 20 5.97 -0.65 -5.05
C LEU A 20 6.24 0.54 -4.11
N LYS A 21 7.38 0.55 -3.39
CA LYS A 21 7.75 1.65 -2.47
C LYS A 21 7.70 3.05 -3.12
N PRO A 22 8.21 3.28 -4.35
CA PRO A 22 8.10 4.58 -5.00
C PRO A 22 6.65 4.97 -5.29
N LEU A 23 5.77 4.02 -5.60
CA LEU A 23 4.35 4.28 -5.84
C LEU A 23 3.65 4.74 -4.56
N PHE A 24 3.88 4.06 -3.44
CA PHE A 24 3.37 4.50 -2.14
C PHE A 24 3.88 5.89 -1.76
N ARG A 25 5.17 6.18 -1.96
CA ARG A 25 5.72 7.53 -1.73
C ARG A 25 5.04 8.61 -2.58
N ARG A 26 4.75 8.32 -3.86
CA ARG A 26 4.02 9.25 -4.75
C ARG A 26 2.58 9.49 -4.28
N LEU A 27 1.96 8.51 -3.64
CA LEU A 27 0.63 8.63 -3.03
C LEU A 27 0.66 9.30 -1.64
N GLY A 28 1.83 9.77 -1.18
CA GLY A 28 1.99 10.38 0.15
C GLY A 28 2.00 9.36 1.30
N ILE A 29 2.03 8.07 0.99
CA ILE A 29 2.04 7.00 1.99
C ILE A 29 3.50 6.72 2.40
N PRO A 30 3.85 6.85 3.69
CA PRO A 30 5.21 6.67 4.16
C PRO A 30 5.57 5.17 4.14
N VAL A 31 6.76 4.87 3.60
CA VAL A 31 7.31 3.51 3.43
C VAL A 31 8.44 3.20 4.42
N SER A 32 8.88 4.20 5.18
CA SER A 32 10.00 4.15 6.13
C SER A 32 9.89 5.31 7.12
N GLY A 33 10.41 5.17 8.33
CA GLY A 33 10.49 6.23 9.34
C GLY A 33 9.86 5.88 10.68
N CYS A 34 10.11 6.72 11.69
CA CYS A 34 9.50 6.56 13.01
C CYS A 34 7.98 6.74 12.91
N GLY A 35 7.24 5.72 13.34
CA GLY A 35 5.78 5.76 13.41
C GLY A 35 5.07 5.06 12.27
N ILE A 36 5.74 4.47 11.28
CA ILE A 36 5.00 3.72 10.23
C ILE A 36 4.37 2.41 10.75
N TYR A 37 4.72 1.97 11.96
CA TYR A 37 4.33 0.66 12.52
C TYR A 37 2.81 0.44 12.52
N TYR A 38 2.01 1.47 12.83
CA TYR A 38 0.56 1.36 12.79
C TYR A 38 0.00 1.30 11.36
N LEU A 39 0.71 1.86 10.37
CA LEU A 39 0.34 1.74 8.96
C LEU A 39 0.67 0.36 8.43
N LEU A 40 1.80 -0.23 8.84
CA LEU A 40 2.24 -1.54 8.40
C LEU A 40 1.22 -2.64 8.73
N ASP A 41 0.49 -2.49 9.83
CA ASP A 41 -0.55 -3.44 10.24
C ASP A 41 -1.93 -3.19 9.57
N MET A 42 -2.15 -2.01 8.98
CA MET A 42 -3.39 -1.69 8.26
C MET A 42 -3.53 -2.50 6.98
N THR A 43 -4.76 -2.91 6.68
CA THR A 43 -5.14 -3.43 5.36
C THR A 43 -5.03 -2.34 4.30
N LEU A 44 -4.84 -2.72 3.04
CA LEU A 44 -4.81 -1.77 1.92
C LEU A 44 -6.11 -0.95 1.81
N GLU A 45 -7.25 -1.52 2.22
CA GLU A 45 -8.52 -0.80 2.29
C GLU A 45 -8.51 0.34 3.31
N HIS A 46 -8.15 0.05 4.55
CA HIS A 46 -8.05 1.06 5.60
C HIS A 46 -6.96 2.09 5.29
N LEU A 47 -5.86 1.64 4.68
CA LEU A 47 -4.81 2.53 4.21
C LEU A 47 -5.35 3.49 3.13
N ALA A 48 -6.07 2.98 2.13
CA ALA A 48 -6.66 3.83 1.09
C ALA A 48 -7.61 4.88 1.69
N GLN A 49 -8.51 4.46 2.59
CA GLN A 49 -9.42 5.38 3.29
C GLN A 49 -8.68 6.45 4.09
N ARG A 50 -7.64 6.08 4.84
CA ARG A 50 -6.84 7.03 5.64
C ARG A 50 -6.19 8.12 4.80
N TYR A 51 -5.81 7.80 3.55
CA TYR A 51 -5.18 8.74 2.63
C TYR A 51 -6.17 9.33 1.61
N ASN A 52 -7.49 9.21 1.85
CA ASN A 52 -8.56 9.69 0.96
C ASN A 52 -8.45 9.16 -0.48
N LEU A 53 -8.02 7.90 -0.63
CA LEU A 53 -7.92 7.20 -1.90
C LEU A 53 -9.06 6.19 -2.04
N ALA A 54 -9.57 6.02 -3.26
CA ALA A 54 -10.44 4.89 -3.57
C ALA A 54 -9.62 3.58 -3.55
N THR A 55 -10.05 2.60 -2.75
CA THR A 55 -9.39 1.29 -2.62
C THR A 55 -9.17 0.63 -3.98
N GLU A 56 -10.16 0.69 -4.87
CA GLU A 56 -10.03 0.15 -6.24
C GLU A 56 -8.93 0.84 -7.06
N THR A 57 -8.80 2.16 -6.95
CA THR A 57 -7.76 2.92 -7.65
C THR A 57 -6.38 2.56 -7.12
N LEU A 58 -6.23 2.42 -5.79
CA LEU A 58 -4.99 1.94 -5.18
C LEU A 58 -4.62 0.54 -5.69
N LEU A 59 -5.57 -0.40 -5.67
CA LEU A 59 -5.35 -1.77 -6.13
C LEU A 59 -4.99 -1.84 -7.62
N LYS A 60 -5.66 -1.05 -8.48
CA LYS A 60 -5.31 -0.93 -9.90
C LYS A 60 -3.89 -0.39 -10.09
N ALA A 61 -3.52 0.64 -9.34
CA ALA A 61 -2.19 1.23 -9.41
C ALA A 61 -1.09 0.24 -8.98
N LEU A 62 -1.33 -0.52 -7.90
CA LEU A 62 -0.41 -1.55 -7.41
C LEU A 62 -0.25 -2.71 -8.40
N LYS A 63 -1.34 -3.16 -9.04
CA LYS A 63 -1.30 -4.23 -10.06
C LYS A 63 -0.66 -3.79 -11.38
N ARG A 64 -0.71 -2.50 -11.71
CA ARG A 64 -0.11 -1.92 -12.92
C ARG A 64 1.36 -1.55 -12.73
N GLY A 65 1.78 -1.26 -11.49
CA GLY A 65 3.17 -0.95 -11.13
C GLY A 65 4.09 -2.16 -11.03
N TYR A 66 3.64 -3.34 -11.44
CA TYR A 66 4.36 -4.60 -11.45
C TYR A 66 4.32 -5.21 -12.85
#